data_AF-A0A9D4QIA7-F1
#
_entry.id   AF-A0A9D4QIA7-F1
#
_cell.length_a   1.000
_cell.length_b   1.000
_cell.length_c   1.000
_cell.angle_alpha   90.00
_cell.angle_beta   90.00
_cell.angle_gamma   90.00
#
_symmetry.space_group_name_H-M   'P 1'
#
loop_
_entity.id
_entity.type
_entity.pdbx_description
1 polymer ?
#
loop_
_entity_poly.entity_id
_entity_poly.type
_entity_poly.pdbx_seq_one_letter_code
_entity_poly.pdbx_strand_id
1 'polypeptide(L)'
;MDTERISVVAWVVDAARYWNRGAYAVSVVDAHGSLVNAATVVTNFTHEAEEMAIAVALLSCTGASIIHSDSRTAIRTLSAALVSSKAATVVNKLFYQERGEDNFPSSQVTWFPAHMGNISGSPSCN
;
A
#
# COMPACT_ATOMS: atom_id res chain seq x y z
N MET A 1 26.38 14.91 17.62
CA MET A 1 25.86 14.73 16.26
C MET A 1 24.87 13.60 16.33
N ASP A 2 23.63 13.94 16.65
CA ASP A 2 22.55 12.97 16.75
C ASP A 2 22.19 12.53 15.34
N THR A 3 22.38 11.25 15.07
CA THR A 3 21.93 10.63 13.82
C THR A 3 20.42 10.60 13.90
N GLU A 4 19.77 11.56 13.25
CA GLU A 4 18.33 11.59 13.06
C GLU A 4 17.93 10.25 12.44
N ARG A 5 17.37 9.35 13.24
CA ARG A 5 16.82 8.09 12.74
C ARG A 5 15.71 8.49 11.78
N ILE A 6 15.95 8.31 10.49
CA ILE A 6 14.88 8.31 9.48
C ILE A 6 13.85 7.31 9.97
N SER A 7 12.72 7.82 10.46
CA SER A 7 11.61 7.01 10.93
C SER A 7 10.94 6.39 9.73
N VAL A 8 11.33 5.15 9.41
CA VAL A 8 10.65 4.36 8.38
C VAL A 8 9.25 4.03 8.91
N VAL A 9 8.23 4.47 8.19
CA VAL A 9 6.83 4.20 8.54
C VAL A 9 6.41 2.87 7.92
N ALA A 10 5.73 2.01 8.68
CA ALA A 10 5.20 0.75 8.18
C ALA A 10 3.68 0.81 8.04
N TRP A 11 3.17 0.43 6.87
CA TRP A 11 1.75 0.37 6.54
C TRP A 11 1.33 -1.02 6.12
N VAL A 12 0.11 -1.40 6.45
CA VAL A 12 -0.54 -2.63 5.99
C VAL A 12 -1.67 -2.25 5.06
N VAL A 13 -1.78 -2.98 3.94
CA VAL A 13 -2.86 -2.80 2.97
C VAL A 13 -3.64 -4.08 2.78
N ASP A 14 -4.93 -3.93 2.50
CA ASP A 14 -5.84 -5.03 2.19
C ASP A 14 -6.96 -4.57 1.25
N ALA A 15 -7.55 -5.52 0.52
CA ALA A 15 -8.68 -5.33 -0.36
C ALA A 15 -9.81 -6.34 -0.08
N ALA A 16 -10.95 -5.83 0.38
CA ALA A 16 -12.12 -6.65 0.69
C ALA A 16 -13.26 -6.39 -0.31
N ARG A 17 -13.83 -7.46 -0.89
CA ARG A 17 -14.96 -7.34 -1.82
C ARG A 17 -16.23 -6.90 -1.09
N TYR A 18 -16.97 -5.94 -1.66
CA TYR A 18 -18.34 -5.68 -1.22
C TYR A 18 -19.25 -6.84 -1.61
N TRP A 19 -20.01 -7.36 -0.65
CA TRP A 19 -20.91 -8.48 -0.89
C TRP A 19 -22.07 -8.16 -1.85
N ASN A 20 -22.48 -6.88 -1.92
CA ASN A 20 -23.69 -6.44 -2.64
C ASN A 20 -23.43 -5.64 -3.93
N ARG A 21 -22.17 -5.47 -4.36
CA ARG A 21 -21.84 -4.73 -5.59
C ARG A 21 -20.51 -5.18 -6.20
N GLY A 22 -20.32 -4.91 -7.49
CA GLY A 22 -19.07 -5.14 -8.21
C GLY A 22 -17.99 -4.12 -7.85
N ALA A 23 -17.57 -4.11 -6.58
CA ALA A 23 -16.52 -3.23 -6.08
C ALA A 23 -15.80 -3.85 -4.87
N TYR A 24 -14.65 -3.28 -4.54
CA TYR A 24 -13.84 -3.61 -3.37
C TYR A 24 -13.64 -2.36 -2.50
N ALA A 25 -13.61 -2.55 -1.19
CA ALA A 25 -13.03 -1.60 -0.26
C ALA A 25 -11.53 -1.88 -0.19
N VAL A 26 -10.71 -0.85 -0.33
CA VAL A 26 -9.27 -0.93 -0.07
C VAL A 26 -8.93 -0.04 1.11
N SER A 27 -8.00 -0.49 1.95
CA SER A 27 -7.57 0.24 3.13
C SER A 27 -6.07 0.24 3.28
N VAL A 28 -5.55 1.30 3.89
CA VAL A 28 -4.17 1.49 4.30
C VAL A 28 -4.20 1.85 5.77
N VAL A 29 -3.57 1.04 6.60
CA VAL A 29 -3.49 1.27 8.05
C VAL A 29 -2.04 1.39 8.49
N ASP A 30 -1.79 2.19 9.52
CA ASP A 30 -0.47 2.30 10.12
C ASP A 30 -0.17 1.18 11.13
N ALA A 31 1.04 1.20 11.67
CA ALA A 31 1.49 0.24 12.68
C ALA A 31 0.67 0.29 14.00
N HIS A 32 -0.12 1.34 14.22
CA HIS A 32 -1.03 1.47 15.36
C HIS A 32 -2.46 0.98 15.03
N GLY A 33 -2.71 0.53 13.80
CA GLY A 33 -4.03 0.15 13.33
C GLY A 33 -4.91 1.35 12.97
N SER A 34 -4.35 2.56 12.88
CA SER A 34 -5.09 3.75 12.48
C SER A 34 -5.24 3.78 10.96
N LEU A 35 -6.44 4.16 10.48
CA LEU A 35 -6.69 4.31 9.06
C LEU A 35 -5.91 5.51 8.48
N VAL A 36 -4.98 5.24 7.58
CA VAL A 36 -4.21 6.26 6.84
C VAL A 36 -4.97 6.72 5.61
N ASN A 37 -5.51 5.76 4.84
CA ASN A 37 -6.26 6.05 3.61
C ASN A 37 -7.18 4.88 3.27
N ALA A 38 -8.21 5.15 2.48
CA ALA A 38 -9.14 4.15 1.97
C ALA A 38 -9.76 4.60 0.65
N ALA A 39 -10.20 3.63 -0.15
CA ALA A 39 -10.98 3.91 -1.35
C ALA A 39 -11.98 2.79 -1.65
N THR A 40 -13.00 3.13 -2.44
CA THR A 40 -13.83 2.14 -3.13
C THR A 40 -13.31 1.97 -4.54
N VAL A 41 -12.96 0.74 -4.91
CA VAL A 41 -12.48 0.39 -6.24
C VAL A 41 -13.59 -0.34 -6.98
N VAL A 42 -14.18 0.30 -7.98
CA VAL A 42 -15.17 -0.33 -8.86
C VAL A 42 -14.46 -1.28 -9.81
N THR A 43 -14.45 -2.57 -9.46
CA THR A 43 -13.92 -3.69 -10.24
C THR A 43 -14.53 -5.01 -9.75
N ASN A 44 -14.57 -6.01 -10.63
CA ASN A 44 -14.90 -7.39 -10.28
C ASN A 44 -13.65 -8.27 -10.10
N PHE A 45 -12.47 -7.73 -10.35
CA PHE A 45 -11.22 -8.47 -10.36
C PHE A 45 -10.45 -8.22 -9.06
N THR A 46 -10.22 -9.28 -8.29
CA THR A 46 -9.49 -9.21 -7.02
C THR A 46 -8.08 -8.64 -7.22
N HIS A 47 -7.35 -9.08 -8.24
CA HIS A 47 -5.98 -8.61 -8.48
C HIS A 47 -5.90 -7.10 -8.73
N GLU A 48 -6.87 -6.50 -9.44
CA GLU A 48 -6.91 -5.04 -9.64
C GLU A 48 -7.16 -4.30 -8.32
N ALA A 49 -7.99 -4.86 -7.45
CA ALA A 49 -8.27 -4.26 -6.13
C ALA A 49 -7.03 -4.32 -5.22
N GLU A 50 -6.30 -5.44 -5.23
CA GLU A 50 -5.04 -5.59 -4.49
C GLU A 50 -3.96 -4.61 -4.97
N GLU A 51 -3.80 -4.47 -6.29
CA GLU A 51 -2.88 -3.49 -6.87
C GLU A 51 -3.26 -2.06 -6.50
N MET A 52 -4.57 -1.76 -6.48
CA MET A 52 -5.08 -0.46 -6.05
C MET A 52 -4.83 -0.19 -4.57
N ALA A 53 -4.87 -1.21 -3.71
CA ALA A 53 -4.54 -1.05 -2.29
C ALA A 53 -3.09 -0.58 -2.12
N ILE A 54 -2.15 -1.18 -2.86
CA ILE A 54 -0.75 -0.73 -2.88
C ILE A 54 -0.61 0.68 -3.48
N ALA A 55 -1.33 0.97 -4.57
CA ALA A 55 -1.28 2.29 -5.21
C ALA A 55 -1.82 3.42 -4.30
N VAL A 56 -2.87 3.16 -3.53
CA VAL A 56 -3.44 4.09 -2.53
C VAL A 56 -2.46 4.32 -1.37
N ALA A 57 -1.74 3.28 -0.95
CA ALA A 57 -0.66 3.44 0.02
C ALA A 57 0.46 4.34 -0.55
N LEU A 58 0.97 4.05 -1.75
CA LEU A 58 1.99 4.88 -2.39
C LEU A 58 1.57 6.36 -2.52
N LEU A 59 0.29 6.63 -2.79
CA LEU A 59 -0.26 7.98 -2.84
C LEU A 59 -0.15 8.73 -1.50
N SER A 60 -0.21 7.98 -0.41
CA SER A 60 -0.17 8.52 0.95
C SER A 60 1.27 8.72 1.46
N CYS A 61 2.27 8.03 0.86
CA CYS A 61 3.67 8.08 1.29
C CYS A 61 4.23 9.51 1.24
N THR A 62 4.62 10.08 2.37
CA THR A 62 5.33 11.38 2.43
C THR A 62 6.85 11.23 2.54
N GLY A 63 7.35 10.00 2.78
CA GLY A 63 8.77 9.68 2.92
C GLY A 63 9.03 8.18 2.85
N ALA A 64 10.18 7.73 3.37
CA ALA A 64 10.55 6.31 3.35
C ALA A 64 9.54 5.44 4.11
N SER A 65 8.93 4.48 3.41
CA SER A 65 7.81 3.68 3.93
C SER A 65 7.92 2.20 3.55
N ILE A 66 7.49 1.30 4.43
CA ILE A 66 7.36 -0.13 4.12
C ILE A 66 5.86 -0.43 4.00
N ILE A 67 5.44 -0.93 2.84
CA ILE A 67 4.06 -1.31 2.56
C ILE A 67 3.98 -2.83 2.60
N HIS A 68 3.17 -3.36 3.51
CA HIS A 68 2.90 -4.77 3.68
C HIS A 68 1.60 -5.14 2.95
N SER A 69 1.68 -6.11 2.02
CA SER A 69 0.53 -6.70 1.35
C SER A 69 0.61 -8.23 1.43
N ASP A 70 -0.52 -8.90 1.59
CA ASP A 70 -0.60 -10.36 1.55
C ASP A 70 -0.80 -10.92 0.14
N SER A 71 -1.04 -10.05 -0.84
CA SER A 71 -1.16 -10.40 -2.26
C SER A 71 0.20 -10.47 -2.96
N ARG A 72 0.78 -11.67 -3.02
CA ARG A 72 2.01 -11.93 -3.82
C ARG A 72 1.84 -11.52 -5.29
N THR A 73 0.63 -11.69 -5.82
CA THR A 73 0.32 -11.35 -7.22
C THR A 73 0.46 -9.85 -7.45
N ALA A 74 -0.13 -9.02 -6.59
CA ALA A 74 -0.06 -7.56 -6.74
C ALA A 74 1.37 -7.03 -6.56
N ILE A 75 2.13 -7.59 -5.62
CA ILE A 75 3.55 -7.23 -5.45
C ILE A 75 4.34 -7.57 -6.72
N ARG A 76 4.13 -8.76 -7.29
CA ARG A 76 4.83 -9.19 -8.50
C ARG A 76 4.47 -8.34 -9.72
N THR A 77 3.20 -8.01 -9.92
CA THR A 77 2.77 -7.19 -11.06
C THR A 77 3.29 -5.75 -10.92
N LEU A 78 3.29 -5.20 -9.71
CA LEU A 78 3.90 -3.90 -9.42
C LEU A 78 5.41 -3.88 -9.70
N SER A 79 6.16 -4.85 -9.19
CA SER A 79 7.61 -4.93 -9.43
C SER A 79 7.98 -5.11 -10.91
N ALA A 80 7.07 -5.69 -11.70
CA ALA A 80 7.24 -5.86 -13.14
C ALA A 80 6.75 -4.65 -13.97
N ALA A 81 6.19 -3.61 -13.33
CA ALA A 81 5.48 -2.52 -14.00
C ALA A 81 4.32 -2.99 -14.91
N LEU A 82 3.67 -4.11 -14.53
CA LEU A 82 2.56 -4.76 -15.24
C LEU A 82 1.26 -4.70 -14.44
N VAL A 83 1.02 -3.58 -13.74
CA VAL A 83 -0.23 -3.37 -12.99
C VAL A 83 -1.38 -3.03 -13.92
N SER A 84 -2.60 -3.22 -13.44
CA SER A 84 -3.84 -2.81 -14.10
C SER A 84 -3.84 -1.30 -14.42
N SER A 85 -4.59 -0.93 -15.45
CA SER A 85 -4.73 0.48 -15.88
C SER A 85 -5.25 1.39 -14.77
N LYS A 86 -6.11 0.87 -13.89
CA LYS A 86 -6.61 1.58 -12.69
C LYS A 86 -5.47 1.93 -11.74
N ALA A 87 -4.65 0.94 -11.36
CA ALA A 87 -3.51 1.14 -10.48
C ALA A 87 -2.44 2.02 -11.13
N ALA A 88 -2.14 1.79 -12.42
CA ALA A 88 -1.21 2.59 -13.20
C ALA A 88 -1.60 4.08 -13.22
N THR A 89 -2.90 4.39 -13.29
CA THR A 89 -3.37 5.79 -13.28
C THR A 89 -2.98 6.50 -11.97
N VAL A 90 -3.14 5.83 -10.82
CA VAL A 90 -2.77 6.39 -9.52
C VAL A 90 -1.26 6.48 -9.37
N VAL A 91 -0.54 5.41 -9.73
CA VAL A 91 0.92 5.35 -9.65
C VAL A 91 1.56 6.40 -10.55
N ASN A 92 1.10 6.55 -11.79
CA ASN A 92 1.61 7.57 -12.71
C ASN A 92 1.36 8.99 -12.21
N LYS A 93 0.23 9.23 -11.54
CA LYS A 93 -0.04 10.54 -10.92
C LYS A 93 1.03 10.92 -9.90
N LEU A 94 1.62 9.96 -9.20
CA LEU A 94 2.74 10.20 -8.27
C LEU A 94 4.01 10.64 -8.99
N PHE A 95 4.26 10.12 -10.18
CA PHE A 95 5.40 10.51 -11.02
C PHE A 95 5.19 11.89 -11.67
N TYR A 96 3.94 12.28 -11.97
CA TYR A 96 3.62 13.56 -12.61
C TYR A 96 3.42 14.72 -11.62
N GLN A 97 2.95 14.46 -10.39
CA GLN A 97 2.97 15.48 -9.36
C GLN A 97 4.43 15.72 -8.99
N GLU A 98 4.90 16.96 -9.20
CA GLU A 98 6.28 17.47 -9.05
C GLU A 98 6.92 17.20 -7.66
N ARG A 99 7.03 15.95 -7.25
CA ARG A 99 8.05 15.52 -6.31
C ARG A 99 9.33 15.57 -7.12
N GLY A 100 10.11 16.62 -6.94
CA GLY A 100 11.47 16.69 -7.47
C GLY A 100 12.20 15.38 -7.21
N GLU A 101 13.19 15.06 -8.04
CA GLU A 101 13.93 13.78 -8.07
C GLU A 101 14.36 13.29 -6.66
N ASP A 102 14.57 14.21 -5.72
CA ASP A 102 14.96 13.99 -4.33
C ASP A 102 13.83 13.59 -3.36
N ASN A 103 12.55 13.67 -3.78
CA ASN A 103 11.36 13.46 -2.92
C ASN A 103 10.55 12.21 -3.28
N PHE A 104 11.07 11.34 -4.15
CA PHE A 104 10.46 10.03 -4.32
C PHE A 104 10.53 9.28 -3.00
N PRO A 105 9.38 8.93 -2.39
CA PRO A 105 9.41 8.21 -1.14
C PRO A 105 10.07 6.85 -1.41
N SER A 106 11.20 6.60 -0.74
CA SER A 106 11.87 5.29 -0.71
C SER A 106 10.91 4.27 -0.11
N SER A 107 9.99 3.78 -0.94
CA SER A 107 8.87 2.94 -0.54
C SER A 107 9.18 1.51 -0.94
N GLN A 108 9.28 0.63 0.04
CA GLN A 108 9.49 -0.79 -0.18
C GLN A 108 8.17 -1.53 0.00
N VAL A 109 7.78 -2.35 -0.97
CA VAL A 109 6.62 -3.24 -0.84
C VAL A 109 7.10 -4.63 -0.44
N THR A 110 6.56 -5.18 0.65
CA THR A 110 6.96 -6.46 1.24
C THR A 110 5.77 -7.39 1.42
N TRP A 111 5.97 -8.68 1.11
CA TRP A 111 4.95 -9.69 1.28
C TRP A 111 4.87 -10.21 2.72
N PHE A 112 3.66 -10.46 3.23
CA PHE A 112 3.41 -11.22 4.45
C PHE A 112 2.26 -12.23 4.23
N PRO A 113 2.21 -13.36 4.94
CA PRO A 113 1.08 -14.28 4.78
C PRO A 113 -0.20 -13.72 5.42
N ALA A 114 -1.33 -13.92 4.73
CA ALA A 114 -2.64 -13.67 5.29
C ALA A 114 -2.84 -14.44 6.60
N HIS A 115 -3.61 -13.87 7.53
CA HIS A 115 -3.99 -14.50 8.80
C HIS A 115 -2.81 -14.85 9.74
N MET A 116 -1.67 -14.18 9.63
CA MET A 116 -0.51 -14.42 10.51
C MET A 116 -0.72 -13.96 11.96
N GLY A 117 -1.84 -13.28 12.26
CA GLY A 117 -2.17 -12.74 13.57
C GLY A 117 -1.32 -11.52 13.90
N ASN A 118 -0.04 -11.74 14.20
CA ASN A 118 0.92 -10.67 14.50
C ASN A 118 2.18 -10.79 13.64
N ILE A 119 2.65 -9.67 13.09
CA ILE A 119 3.95 -9.57 12.43
C ILE A 119 4.99 -9.31 13.53
N SER A 120 5.87 -10.28 13.77
CA SER A 120 6.97 -10.14 14.75
C SER A 120 7.78 -8.87 14.47
N GLY A 121 7.67 -7.88 15.37
CA GLY A 121 8.30 -6.55 15.24
C GLY A 121 7.34 -5.36 15.38
N SER A 122 6.02 -5.60 15.40
CA SER A 122 5.02 -4.58 15.76
C SER A 122 5.08 -4.26 17.26
N PRO A 123 4.94 -2.99 17.69
CA PRO A 123 4.79 -2.68 19.10
C PRO A 123 3.52 -3.34 19.61
N SER A 124 3.63 -4.14 20.66
CA SER A 124 2.49 -4.73 21.34
C SER A 124 1.62 -3.61 21.90
N CYS A 125 0.38 -3.50 21.45
CA CYS A 125 -0.63 -2.70 22.12
C CYS A 125 -1.02 -3.44 23.41
N ASN A 126 -0.45 -2.99 24.55
CA ASN A 126 -1.04 -3.19 25.88
C ASN A 126 -1.77 -1.91 26.26
#